data_AF-F9Y3F1-F1
#
_entry.id   AF-F9Y3F1-F1
#
_cell.length_a   1.000
_cell.length_b   1.000
_cell.length_c   1.000
_cell.angle_alpha   90.00
_cell.angle_beta   90.00
_cell.angle_gamma   90.00
#
_symmetry.space_group_name_H-M   'P 1'
#
loop_
_entity.id
_entity.type
_entity.pdbx_description
1 polymer ?
#
loop_
_entity_poly.entity_id
_entity_poly.type
_entity_poly.pdbx_seq_one_letter_code
_entity_poly.pdbx_strand_id
1 'polypeptide(L)'
;MKTALKGKLQLLPETVFDGAHLHATHFAGAAGPNGQQLMVVFDYRKEGRAGFSAATHSSSYARQGYGQLSIRTAQNDWYLNGDTAALEAALPAIAARYTRVHLLGYSMGGFGALRFARALGAKRAVVISPQFSLDPGVAPFEGRYPPLAVTDDLGRHGTADLQGMILFDPFVPEDRAHAALIGRAFPGLSRLLLPFGGHPAIRTLRATRAQWWVQRAAALGWDDAPSIRGAHRDARRLSQGYWLRLAAQAARLGHSALGDVARARAAALLPVAGDAEGGEST
;
A
#
# COMPACT_ATOMS: atom_id res chain seq x y z
N MET A 1 23.70 -28.09 -17.64
CA MET A 1 24.16 -27.11 -16.61
C MET A 1 23.39 -25.80 -16.78
N LYS A 2 22.58 -25.42 -15.79
CA LYS A 2 22.30 -24.03 -15.39
C LYS A 2 21.51 -24.07 -14.09
N THR A 3 22.25 -24.32 -13.01
CA THR A 3 21.80 -24.11 -11.65
C THR A 3 21.64 -22.60 -11.48
N ALA A 4 20.43 -22.08 -11.72
CA ALA A 4 20.14 -20.68 -11.48
C ALA A 4 20.37 -20.40 -9.98
N LEU A 5 21.34 -19.53 -9.69
CA LEU A 5 21.69 -19.09 -8.35
C LEU A 5 20.42 -18.69 -7.59
N LYS A 6 20.06 -19.48 -6.57
CA LYS A 6 19.04 -19.17 -5.56
C LYS A 6 19.55 -18.08 -4.59
N GLY A 7 20.20 -17.04 -5.10
CA GLY A 7 20.59 -15.86 -4.34
C GLY A 7 19.50 -14.79 -4.43
N LYS A 8 19.27 -14.04 -3.34
CA LYS A 8 18.58 -12.75 -3.45
C LYS A 8 19.52 -11.83 -4.24
N LEU A 9 19.06 -11.29 -5.36
CA LEU A 9 19.77 -10.19 -6.03
C LEU A 9 19.85 -9.04 -5.03
N GLN A 10 21.06 -8.57 -4.72
CA GLN A 10 21.28 -7.41 -3.85
C GLN A 10 21.71 -6.24 -4.74
N LEU A 11 20.94 -5.16 -4.68
CA LEU A 11 21.29 -3.89 -5.32
C LEU A 11 22.05 -3.03 -4.30
N LEU A 12 23.01 -2.24 -4.79
CA LEU A 12 23.76 -1.33 -3.95
C LEU A 12 22.89 -0.12 -3.56
N PRO A 13 22.84 0.24 -2.26
CA PRO A 13 22.10 1.40 -1.79
C PRO A 13 22.84 2.70 -2.09
N GLU A 14 22.09 3.74 -2.47
CA GLU A 14 22.51 5.13 -2.60
C GLU A 14 21.61 5.97 -1.69
N THR A 15 22.19 6.72 -0.75
CA THR A 15 21.43 7.62 0.10
C THR A 15 20.97 8.83 -0.70
N VAL A 16 19.66 9.05 -0.75
CA VAL A 16 19.03 10.23 -1.37
C VAL A 16 18.72 11.29 -0.33
N PHE A 17 18.28 10.86 0.84
CA PHE A 17 17.94 11.74 1.96
C PHE A 17 18.18 11.00 3.28
N ASP A 18 18.79 11.68 4.25
CA ASP A 18 19.18 11.16 5.55
C ASP A 18 18.82 12.21 6.62
N GLY A 19 17.58 12.17 7.11
CA GLY A 19 17.04 13.08 8.09
C GLY A 19 16.78 12.41 9.45
N ALA A 20 16.43 13.20 10.46
CA ALA A 20 16.20 12.69 11.82
C ALA A 20 14.97 11.76 11.94
N HIS A 21 14.01 11.91 11.04
CA HIS A 21 12.71 11.24 11.03
C HIS A 21 12.45 10.46 9.75
N LEU A 22 13.00 10.89 8.60
CA LEU A 22 12.76 10.28 7.30
C LEU A 22 14.06 9.94 6.58
N HIS A 23 14.13 8.74 6.00
CA HIS A 23 15.24 8.32 5.13
C HIS A 23 14.71 7.97 3.74
N ALA A 24 15.46 8.30 2.70
CA ALA A 24 15.22 7.83 1.35
C ALA A 24 16.48 7.14 0.80
N THR A 25 16.33 5.86 0.44
CA THR A 25 17.41 5.04 -0.11
C THR A 25 17.05 4.55 -1.49
N HIS A 26 17.87 4.90 -2.47
CA HIS A 26 17.75 4.50 -3.85
C HIS A 26 18.55 3.21 -4.12
N PHE A 27 18.02 2.37 -5.00
CA PHE A 27 18.67 1.18 -5.53
C PHE A 27 18.54 1.23 -7.05
N ALA A 28 19.68 1.34 -7.74
CA ALA A 28 19.70 1.48 -9.19
C ALA A 28 19.11 0.26 -9.91
N GLY A 29 18.35 0.52 -10.97
CA GLY A 29 17.82 -0.52 -11.86
C GLY A 29 18.89 -1.14 -12.77
N ALA A 30 18.51 -2.21 -13.47
CA ALA A 30 19.35 -2.79 -14.52
C ALA A 30 19.26 -1.95 -15.81
N ALA A 31 20.11 -2.21 -16.80
CA ALA A 31 19.91 -1.61 -18.12
C ALA A 31 18.60 -2.06 -18.78
N GLY A 32 18.03 -1.23 -19.65
CA GLY A 32 16.84 -1.54 -20.46
C GLY A 32 15.56 -0.82 -20.03
N PRO A 33 14.41 -1.13 -20.66
CA PRO A 33 13.18 -0.33 -20.50
C PRO A 33 12.61 -0.29 -19.09
N ASN A 34 12.73 -1.38 -18.32
CA ASN A 34 12.32 -1.37 -16.90
C ASN A 34 13.30 -0.61 -16.01
N GLY A 35 14.59 -0.59 -16.38
CA GLY A 35 15.62 0.22 -15.73
C GLY A 35 15.38 1.71 -15.77
N GLN A 36 14.59 2.17 -16.75
CA GLN A 36 14.18 3.56 -16.89
C GLN A 36 12.93 3.90 -16.06
N GLN A 37 12.44 2.97 -15.24
CA GLN A 37 11.27 3.15 -14.37
C GLN A 37 11.66 3.02 -12.90
N LEU A 38 11.17 3.94 -12.08
CA LEU A 38 11.39 3.97 -10.63
C LEU A 38 10.16 3.45 -9.89
N MET A 39 10.33 2.42 -9.08
CA MET A 39 9.32 1.95 -8.14
C MET A 39 9.61 2.53 -6.74
N VAL A 40 8.69 3.35 -6.23
CA VAL A 40 8.80 3.96 -4.90
C VAL A 40 7.93 3.20 -3.92
N VAL A 41 8.52 2.76 -2.82
CA VAL A 41 7.85 2.04 -1.74
C VAL A 41 8.01 2.77 -0.42
N PHE A 42 6.96 2.68 0.39
CA PHE A 42 6.83 3.38 1.65
C PHE A 42 6.71 2.39 2.80
N ASP A 43 7.25 2.74 3.95
CA ASP A 43 6.93 2.11 5.21
C ASP A 43 5.42 2.13 5.50
N TYR A 44 4.94 1.03 6.07
CA TYR A 44 3.60 0.93 6.65
C TYR A 44 3.66 1.08 8.17
N ARG A 45 2.54 1.40 8.81
CA ARG A 45 2.50 1.55 10.27
C ARG A 45 2.85 0.23 10.96
N LYS A 46 3.67 0.30 12.00
CA LYS A 46 4.03 -0.85 12.83
C LYS A 46 3.78 -0.50 14.30
N GLU A 47 3.03 -1.31 15.00
CA GLU A 47 2.83 -1.12 16.45
C GLU A 47 4.18 -1.15 17.18
N GLY A 48 4.38 -0.21 18.11
CA GLY A 48 5.66 -0.04 18.81
C GLY A 48 6.83 0.34 17.91
N ARG A 49 6.59 0.91 16.72
CA ARG A 49 7.66 1.44 15.85
C ARG A 49 8.51 2.43 16.65
N ALA A 50 9.81 2.19 16.65
CA ALA A 50 10.81 3.10 17.18
C ALA A 50 12.06 3.00 16.30
N GLY A 51 12.42 4.09 15.65
CA GLY A 51 13.56 4.15 14.73
C GLY A 51 13.28 3.53 13.36
N PHE A 52 14.31 3.52 12.52
CA PHE A 52 14.20 3.10 11.13
C PHE A 52 14.22 1.58 10.98
N SER A 53 13.40 1.09 10.06
CA SER A 53 13.61 -0.24 9.49
C SER A 53 14.74 -0.19 8.45
N ALA A 54 15.40 -1.33 8.22
CA ALA A 54 16.42 -1.41 7.19
C ALA A 54 15.84 -1.02 5.81
N ALA A 55 16.57 -0.16 5.09
CA ALA A 55 16.24 0.11 3.70
C ALA A 55 16.33 -1.18 2.89
N THR A 56 15.22 -1.55 2.25
CA THR A 56 15.12 -2.78 1.46
C THR A 56 14.53 -2.49 0.10
N HIS A 57 14.88 -3.33 -0.85
CA HIS A 57 14.29 -3.35 -2.19
C HIS A 57 13.58 -4.69 -2.44
N SER A 58 12.57 -4.70 -3.31
CA SER A 58 11.91 -5.92 -3.75
C SER A 58 12.84 -6.72 -4.66
N SER A 59 13.00 -8.01 -4.36
CA SER A 59 13.70 -8.94 -5.25
C SER A 59 12.94 -9.18 -6.56
N SER A 60 11.61 -9.03 -6.56
CA SER A 60 10.79 -9.20 -7.76
C SER A 60 11.03 -8.06 -8.75
N TYR A 61 11.00 -6.82 -8.27
CA TYR A 61 11.28 -5.64 -9.10
C TYR A 61 12.75 -5.59 -9.55
N ALA A 62 13.69 -5.94 -8.67
CA ALA A 62 15.10 -6.00 -9.03
C ALA A 62 15.37 -7.02 -10.14
N ARG A 63 14.77 -8.21 -10.09
CA ARG A 63 14.88 -9.21 -11.17
C ARG A 63 14.28 -8.78 -12.50
N GLN A 64 13.27 -7.91 -12.45
CA GLN A 64 12.65 -7.31 -13.63
C GLN A 64 13.42 -6.08 -14.13
N GLY A 65 14.43 -5.60 -13.39
CA GLY A 65 15.30 -4.51 -13.77
C GLY A 65 14.88 -3.12 -13.28
N TYR A 66 13.81 -2.97 -12.50
CA TYR A 66 13.35 -1.65 -12.02
C TYR A 66 14.33 -1.00 -11.05
N GLY A 67 14.50 0.31 -11.19
CA GLY A 67 15.04 1.14 -10.12
C GLY A 67 14.07 1.21 -8.96
N GLN A 68 14.57 1.32 -7.73
CA GLN A 68 13.72 1.34 -6.54
C GLN A 68 14.12 2.45 -5.58
N LEU A 69 13.13 3.16 -5.05
CA LEU A 69 13.31 4.14 -3.99
C LEU A 69 12.52 3.69 -2.76
N SER A 70 13.21 3.51 -1.66
CA SER A 70 12.64 3.10 -0.38
C SER A 70 12.57 4.31 0.54
N ILE A 71 11.37 4.77 0.88
CA ILE A 71 11.15 5.89 1.80
C ILE A 71 10.68 5.35 3.16
N ARG A 72 11.49 5.59 4.19
CA ARG A 72 11.31 5.06 5.55
C ARG A 72 11.06 6.17 6.54
N THR A 73 10.30 5.87 7.58
CA THR A 73 10.02 6.78 8.70
C THR A 73 10.46 6.15 10.01
N ALA A 74 11.00 6.94 10.93
CA ALA A 74 11.39 6.48 12.26
C ALA A 74 10.17 6.22 13.17
N GLN A 75 9.01 6.79 12.86
CA GLN A 75 7.81 6.77 13.72
C GLN A 75 6.53 6.55 12.91
N ASN A 76 5.41 6.26 13.59
CA ASN A 76 4.11 6.22 12.93
C ASN A 76 3.54 7.64 12.87
N ASP A 77 4.14 8.49 12.05
CA ASP A 77 3.87 9.92 11.95
C ASP A 77 3.23 10.32 10.61
N TRP A 78 2.85 9.34 9.80
CA TRP A 78 2.31 9.54 8.45
C TRP A 78 3.19 10.45 7.58
N TYR A 79 4.51 10.45 7.79
CA TYR A 79 5.43 11.32 7.05
C TYR A 79 5.17 12.82 7.26
N LEU A 80 4.52 13.21 8.37
CA LEU A 80 4.26 14.59 8.76
C LEU A 80 5.13 14.93 9.99
N ASN A 81 6.36 15.38 9.73
CA ASN A 81 7.37 15.66 10.75
C ASN A 81 8.35 16.75 10.25
N GLY A 82 9.42 17.02 11.01
CA GLY A 82 10.39 18.06 10.68
C GLY A 82 11.15 17.86 9.36
N ASP A 83 11.25 16.62 8.86
CA ASP A 83 11.98 16.32 7.62
C ASP A 83 11.11 16.39 6.38
N THR A 84 9.78 16.42 6.52
CA THR A 84 8.83 16.24 5.40
C THR A 84 9.12 17.18 4.23
N ALA A 85 9.33 18.47 4.50
CA ALA A 85 9.60 19.46 3.47
C ALA A 85 10.98 19.28 2.82
N ALA A 86 11.99 18.91 3.61
CA ALA A 86 13.35 18.70 3.12
C ALA A 86 13.45 17.44 2.24
N LEU A 87 12.79 16.35 2.65
CA LEU A 87 12.64 15.17 1.81
C LEU A 87 11.92 15.53 0.51
N GLU A 88 10.77 16.22 0.59
CA GLU A 88 9.99 16.63 -0.58
C GLU A 88 10.85 17.42 -1.60
N ALA A 89 11.71 18.32 -1.13
CA ALA A 89 12.61 19.09 -1.98
C ALA A 89 13.74 18.24 -2.62
N ALA A 90 14.15 17.13 -2.01
CA ALA A 90 15.20 16.25 -2.52
C ALA A 90 14.70 15.24 -3.58
N LEU A 91 13.42 14.84 -3.50
CA LEU A 91 12.83 13.81 -4.38
C LEU A 91 12.90 14.10 -5.89
N PRO A 92 12.75 15.36 -6.39
CA PRO A 92 12.83 15.64 -7.82
C PRO A 92 14.16 15.22 -8.46
N ALA A 93 15.28 15.34 -7.75
CA ALA A 93 16.60 15.03 -8.29
C ALA A 93 16.75 13.53 -8.62
N ILE A 94 16.27 12.65 -7.74
CA ILE A 94 16.26 11.21 -8.01
C ILE A 94 15.19 10.83 -9.03
N ALA A 95 14.01 11.45 -8.98
CA ALA A 95 12.93 11.18 -9.92
C ALA A 95 13.31 11.50 -11.37
N ALA A 96 14.06 12.58 -11.59
CA ALA A 96 14.52 13.02 -12.92
C ALA A 96 15.46 12.01 -13.61
N ARG A 97 16.04 11.05 -12.89
CA ARG A 97 16.86 9.96 -13.46
C ARG A 97 16.02 8.90 -14.18
N TYR A 98 14.69 8.98 -14.08
CA TYR A 98 13.77 7.96 -14.56
C TYR A 98 12.71 8.57 -15.48
N THR A 99 12.28 7.79 -16.47
CA THR A 99 11.24 8.21 -17.43
C THR A 99 9.84 8.12 -16.83
N ARG A 100 9.63 7.23 -15.86
CA ARG A 100 8.37 7.06 -15.13
C ARG A 100 8.63 6.71 -13.68
N VAL A 101 7.80 7.26 -12.80
CA VAL A 101 7.81 6.97 -11.37
C VAL A 101 6.46 6.37 -10.97
N HIS A 102 6.52 5.21 -10.34
CA HIS A 102 5.37 4.42 -9.88
C HIS A 102 5.42 4.29 -8.36
N LEU A 103 4.28 4.46 -7.70
CA LEU A 103 4.17 4.44 -6.25
C LEU A 103 3.41 3.21 -5.79
N LEU A 104 3.90 2.58 -4.73
CA LEU A 104 3.21 1.49 -4.04
C LEU A 104 3.22 1.75 -2.53
N GLY A 105 2.02 1.88 -1.95
CA GLY A 105 1.86 2.22 -0.54
C GLY A 105 0.75 1.43 0.14
N TYR A 106 0.93 1.08 1.41
CA TYR A 106 -0.02 0.32 2.22
C TYR A 106 -0.35 1.08 3.49
N SER A 107 -1.64 1.29 3.79
CA SER A 107 -2.11 2.03 4.98
C SER A 107 -1.42 3.40 5.07
N MET A 108 -0.65 3.65 6.13
CA MET A 108 0.20 4.82 6.30
C MET A 108 1.16 5.06 5.12
N GLY A 109 1.70 4.01 4.51
CA GLY A 109 2.54 4.13 3.32
C GLY A 109 1.74 4.55 2.08
N GLY A 110 0.43 4.30 2.05
CA GLY A 110 -0.47 4.82 1.04
C GLY A 110 -0.67 6.33 1.16
N PHE A 111 -0.76 6.86 2.39
CA PHE A 111 -0.70 8.30 2.64
C PHE A 111 0.62 8.89 2.13
N GLY A 112 1.77 8.30 2.52
CA GLY A 112 3.08 8.74 2.06
C GLY A 112 3.24 8.74 0.54
N ALA A 113 2.73 7.70 -0.13
CA ALA A 113 2.71 7.63 -1.59
C ALA A 113 2.00 8.83 -2.21
N LEU A 114 0.79 9.16 -1.76
CA LEU A 114 0.03 10.28 -2.30
C LEU A 114 0.67 11.63 -1.93
N ARG A 115 1.20 11.74 -0.71
CA ARG A 115 1.85 12.96 -0.18
C ARG A 115 3.06 13.40 -1.00
N PHE A 116 3.84 12.44 -1.48
CA PHE A 116 5.05 12.74 -2.26
C PHE A 116 4.85 12.57 -3.77
N ALA A 117 3.64 12.25 -4.23
CA ALA A 117 3.35 11.96 -5.64
C ALA A 117 3.77 13.10 -6.57
N ARG A 118 3.40 14.35 -6.24
CA ARG A 118 3.77 15.54 -7.01
C ARG A 118 5.28 15.76 -7.09
N ALA A 119 5.98 15.70 -5.95
CA ALA A 119 7.43 15.92 -5.90
C ALA A 119 8.22 14.83 -6.67
N LEU A 120 7.68 13.60 -6.68
CA LEU A 120 8.20 12.50 -7.46
C LEU A 120 7.81 12.55 -8.95
N GLY A 121 6.97 13.49 -9.37
CA GLY A 121 6.42 13.53 -10.73
C GLY A 121 5.71 12.23 -11.12
N ALA A 122 5.11 11.55 -10.15
CA ALA A 122 4.60 10.20 -10.31
C ALA A 122 3.47 10.13 -11.33
N LYS A 123 3.49 9.09 -12.16
CA LYS A 123 2.45 8.83 -13.17
C LYS A 123 1.50 7.72 -12.74
N ARG A 124 1.94 6.89 -11.79
CA ARG A 124 1.14 5.79 -11.26
C ARG A 124 1.21 5.68 -9.75
N ALA A 125 0.08 5.41 -9.13
CA ALA A 125 0.00 5.00 -7.73
C ALA A 125 -0.95 3.81 -7.55
N VAL A 126 -0.48 2.77 -6.86
CA VAL A 126 -1.33 1.71 -6.32
C VAL A 126 -1.25 1.80 -4.80
N VAL A 127 -2.35 2.24 -4.18
CA VAL A 127 -2.43 2.45 -2.74
C VAL A 127 -3.47 1.52 -2.12
N ILE A 128 -3.09 0.87 -1.02
CA ILE A 128 -3.88 -0.19 -0.39
C ILE A 128 -4.31 0.24 1.00
N SER A 129 -5.62 0.30 1.22
CA SER A 129 -6.26 0.81 2.44
C SER A 129 -5.65 2.14 2.95
N PRO A 130 -5.39 3.12 2.07
CA PRO A 130 -4.75 4.38 2.48
C PRO A 130 -5.64 5.22 3.39
N GLN A 131 -5.02 6.00 4.28
CA GLN A 131 -5.70 7.12 4.94
C GLN A 131 -5.55 8.40 4.11
N PHE A 132 -6.58 9.26 4.11
CA PHE A 132 -6.55 10.58 3.48
C PHE A 132 -6.05 11.66 4.45
N SER A 133 -6.53 11.63 5.69
CA SER A 133 -6.16 12.57 6.75
C SER A 133 -6.40 11.94 8.12
N LEU A 134 -5.65 12.37 9.13
CA LEU A 134 -5.90 12.08 10.55
C LEU A 134 -6.45 13.29 11.31
N ASP A 135 -6.70 14.40 10.62
CA ASP A 135 -7.34 15.59 11.19
C ASP A 135 -8.83 15.30 11.44
N PRO A 136 -9.33 15.38 12.68
CA PRO A 136 -10.75 15.17 12.98
C PRO A 136 -11.70 16.14 12.27
N GLY A 137 -11.21 17.32 11.84
CA GLY A 137 -11.97 18.27 11.04
C GLY A 137 -12.18 17.82 9.59
N VAL A 138 -11.29 16.97 9.06
CA VAL A 138 -11.36 16.45 7.69
C VAL A 138 -11.89 15.01 7.65
N ALA A 139 -11.46 14.19 8.60
CA ALA A 139 -11.80 12.78 8.72
C ALA A 139 -12.37 12.46 10.12
N PRO A 140 -13.55 13.01 10.50
CA PRO A 140 -14.18 12.76 11.80
C PRO A 140 -14.57 11.29 12.01
N PHE A 141 -14.61 10.50 10.94
CA PHE A 141 -14.85 9.06 10.97
C PHE A 141 -13.61 8.24 11.33
N GLU A 142 -12.41 8.84 11.36
CA GLU A 142 -11.17 8.13 11.67
C GLU A 142 -10.94 8.10 13.18
N GLY A 143 -11.35 7.02 13.83
CA GLY A 143 -11.13 6.77 15.25
C GLY A 143 -10.03 5.77 15.56
N ARG A 144 -9.37 5.18 14.55
CA ARG A 144 -8.41 4.07 14.74
C ARG A 144 -7.03 4.57 15.16
N TYR A 145 -6.70 5.81 14.82
CA TYR A 145 -5.41 6.43 15.07
C TYR A 145 -5.58 7.77 15.78
N PRO A 146 -4.65 8.16 16.66
CA PRO A 146 -4.69 9.46 17.30
C PRO A 146 -4.47 10.57 16.24
N PRO A 147 -5.05 11.76 16.46
CA PRO A 147 -4.77 12.91 15.61
C PRO A 147 -3.28 13.29 15.70
N LEU A 148 -2.74 13.80 14.59
CA LEU A 148 -1.37 14.30 14.53
C LEU A 148 -1.33 15.79 14.90
N ALA A 149 -0.19 16.23 15.45
CA ALA A 149 0.03 17.65 15.76
C ALA A 149 0.17 18.51 14.50
N VAL A 150 0.58 17.90 13.38
CA VAL A 150 0.71 18.54 12.07
C VAL A 150 -0.25 17.85 11.12
N THR A 151 -0.99 18.66 10.36
CA THR A 151 -1.93 18.19 9.35
C THR A 151 -1.46 18.60 7.96
N ASP A 152 -2.08 18.00 6.95
CA ASP A 152 -1.77 18.29 5.57
C ASP A 152 -3.02 18.20 4.68
N ASP A 153 -3.08 19.08 3.68
CA ASP A 153 -4.04 18.95 2.59
C ASP A 153 -3.45 18.04 1.52
N LEU A 154 -3.75 16.75 1.64
CA LEU A 154 -3.24 15.74 0.71
C LEU A 154 -3.60 16.03 -0.75
N GLY A 155 -4.69 16.76 -1.01
CA GLY A 155 -5.14 17.10 -2.36
C GLY A 155 -4.16 17.97 -3.15
N ARG A 156 -3.34 18.78 -2.48
CA ARG A 156 -2.33 19.64 -3.14
C ARG A 156 -1.18 18.85 -3.80
N HIS A 157 -1.02 17.58 -3.42
CA HIS A 157 0.02 16.69 -3.93
C HIS A 157 -0.43 15.82 -5.10
N GLY A 158 -1.71 15.95 -5.51
CA GLY A 158 -2.21 15.36 -6.74
C GLY A 158 -1.71 16.07 -7.99
N THR A 159 -1.57 15.30 -9.06
CA THR A 159 -1.39 15.82 -10.42
C THR A 159 -2.49 15.23 -11.31
N ALA A 160 -2.90 15.98 -12.34
CA ALA A 160 -3.99 15.57 -13.23
C ALA A 160 -3.69 14.26 -13.99
N ASP A 161 -2.41 13.92 -14.13
CA ASP A 161 -1.91 12.75 -14.84
C ASP A 161 -1.57 11.57 -13.92
N LEU A 162 -1.75 11.68 -12.61
CA LEU A 162 -1.58 10.55 -11.70
C LEU A 162 -2.72 9.54 -11.90
N GLN A 163 -2.38 8.36 -12.41
CA GLN A 163 -3.33 7.27 -12.64
C GLN A 163 -3.08 6.10 -11.67
N GLY A 164 -4.01 5.15 -11.60
CA GLY A 164 -3.80 3.89 -10.88
C GLY A 164 -5.00 3.48 -10.05
N MET A 165 -4.75 2.87 -8.88
CA MET A 165 -5.80 2.21 -8.11
C MET A 165 -5.74 2.49 -6.62
N ILE A 166 -6.93 2.64 -6.01
CA ILE A 166 -7.17 2.61 -4.57
C ILE A 166 -7.82 1.27 -4.23
N LEU A 167 -7.08 0.39 -3.57
CA LEU A 167 -7.57 -0.92 -3.13
C LEU A 167 -8.06 -0.81 -1.70
N PHE A 168 -9.30 -1.20 -1.42
CA PHE A 168 -9.83 -1.15 -0.05
C PHE A 168 -10.97 -2.14 0.18
N ASP A 169 -11.25 -2.44 1.45
CA ASP A 169 -12.42 -3.22 1.83
C ASP A 169 -13.61 -2.27 2.05
N PRO A 170 -14.67 -2.31 1.22
CA PRO A 170 -15.82 -1.44 1.37
C PRO A 170 -16.61 -1.66 2.67
N PHE A 171 -16.39 -2.78 3.36
CA PHE A 171 -17.04 -3.11 4.63
C PHE A 171 -16.28 -2.62 5.86
N VAL A 172 -15.08 -2.07 5.69
CA VAL A 172 -14.39 -1.25 6.70
C VAL A 172 -14.84 0.20 6.49
N PRO A 173 -15.68 0.78 7.36
CA PRO A 173 -16.27 2.10 7.14
C PRO A 173 -15.24 3.22 6.91
N GLU A 174 -14.14 3.19 7.65
CA GLU A 174 -13.06 4.17 7.60
C GLU A 174 -12.30 4.09 6.27
N ASP A 175 -11.96 2.89 5.81
CA ASP A 175 -11.32 2.67 4.51
C ASP A 175 -12.19 3.15 3.36
N ARG A 176 -13.51 2.89 3.43
CA ARG A 176 -14.47 3.38 2.43
C ARG A 176 -14.54 4.91 2.40
N ALA A 177 -14.56 5.55 3.56
CA ALA A 177 -14.63 6.99 3.67
C ALA A 177 -13.32 7.67 3.20
N HIS A 178 -12.15 7.13 3.58
CA HIS A 178 -10.86 7.58 3.05
C HIS A 178 -10.75 7.41 1.54
N ALA A 179 -11.13 6.25 1.01
CA ALA A 179 -11.13 6.01 -0.44
C ALA A 179 -12.06 6.97 -1.20
N ALA A 180 -13.15 7.43 -0.57
CA ALA A 180 -14.02 8.44 -1.16
C ALA A 180 -13.37 9.83 -1.20
N LEU A 181 -12.69 10.25 -0.13
CA LEU A 181 -11.94 11.52 -0.10
C LEU A 181 -10.76 11.49 -1.10
N ILE A 182 -9.99 10.40 -1.14
CA ILE A 182 -8.89 10.22 -2.09
C ILE A 182 -9.42 10.25 -3.52
N GLY A 183 -10.52 9.55 -3.81
CA GLY A 183 -11.09 9.56 -5.16
C GLY A 183 -11.55 10.95 -5.64
N ARG A 184 -11.88 11.87 -4.72
CA ARG A 184 -12.19 13.27 -5.06
C ARG A 184 -10.92 14.09 -5.31
N ALA A 185 -9.91 13.91 -4.48
CA ALA A 185 -8.64 14.63 -4.59
C ALA A 185 -7.74 14.13 -5.73
N PHE A 186 -7.84 12.84 -6.07
CA PHE A 186 -7.03 12.15 -7.07
C PHE A 186 -7.93 11.42 -8.07
N PRO A 187 -8.60 12.15 -8.99
CA PRO A 187 -9.64 11.59 -9.86
C PRO A 187 -9.13 10.55 -10.87
N GLY A 188 -7.82 10.50 -11.13
CA GLY A 188 -7.20 9.46 -11.97
C GLY A 188 -7.01 8.11 -11.28
N LEU A 189 -7.30 8.00 -9.98
CA LEU A 189 -7.21 6.74 -9.25
C LEU A 189 -8.56 6.00 -9.25
N SER A 190 -8.59 4.84 -9.89
CA SER A 190 -9.76 3.97 -9.93
C SER A 190 -9.94 3.21 -8.61
N ARG A 191 -11.18 3.00 -8.19
CA ARG A 191 -11.50 2.26 -6.95
C ARG A 191 -11.58 0.77 -7.21
N LEU A 192 -10.80 -0.02 -6.48
CA LEU A 192 -10.81 -1.48 -6.53
C LEU A 192 -11.25 -2.06 -5.18
N LEU A 193 -12.45 -2.60 -5.14
CA LEU A 193 -13.06 -3.12 -3.92
C LEU A 193 -12.60 -4.57 -3.69
N LEU A 194 -12.12 -4.85 -2.48
CA LEU A 194 -11.79 -6.19 -1.98
C LEU A 194 -12.63 -6.49 -0.72
N PRO A 195 -13.93 -6.82 -0.88
CA PRO A 195 -14.84 -7.06 0.24
C PRO A 195 -14.31 -8.09 1.24
N PHE A 196 -14.48 -7.80 2.52
CA PHE A 196 -14.10 -8.66 3.66
C PHE A 196 -12.62 -9.08 3.64
N GLY A 197 -11.77 -8.28 2.99
CA GLY A 197 -10.32 -8.37 3.08
C GLY A 197 -9.76 -7.79 4.38
N GLY A 198 -10.53 -6.91 5.04
CA GLY A 198 -10.18 -6.16 6.24
C GLY A 198 -9.19 -5.04 5.97
N HIS A 199 -8.33 -4.77 6.95
CA HIS A 199 -7.31 -3.72 6.85
C HIS A 199 -5.90 -4.30 7.12
N PRO A 200 -4.97 -4.25 6.14
CA PRO A 200 -5.19 -3.82 4.76
C PRO A 200 -6.06 -4.81 3.98
N ALA A 201 -6.77 -4.32 2.96
CA ALA A 201 -7.76 -5.08 2.18
C ALA A 201 -7.19 -6.30 1.42
N ILE A 202 -5.87 -6.39 1.30
CA ILE A 202 -5.19 -7.49 0.62
C ILE A 202 -4.80 -8.65 1.55
N ARG A 203 -5.12 -8.60 2.85
CA ARG A 203 -4.72 -9.64 3.83
C ARG A 203 -5.11 -11.04 3.38
N THR A 204 -6.31 -11.21 2.81
CA THR A 204 -6.79 -12.48 2.28
C THR A 204 -5.89 -13.08 1.19
N LEU A 205 -5.13 -12.26 0.45
CA LEU A 205 -4.22 -12.73 -0.60
C LEU A 205 -2.98 -13.45 -0.06
N ARG A 206 -2.67 -13.36 1.24
CA ARG A 206 -1.48 -13.98 1.83
C ARG A 206 -1.51 -15.50 1.79
N ALA A 207 -2.67 -16.08 2.06
CA ALA A 207 -2.88 -17.53 2.07
C ALA A 207 -2.43 -18.20 0.76
N THR A 208 -2.64 -17.51 -0.36
CA THR A 208 -2.27 -17.98 -1.72
C THR A 208 -1.04 -17.26 -2.27
N ARG A 209 -0.37 -16.44 -1.45
CA ARG A 209 0.77 -15.58 -1.83
C ARG A 209 0.46 -14.65 -3.01
N ALA A 210 -0.82 -14.38 -3.27
CA ALA A 210 -1.30 -13.68 -4.45
C ALA A 210 -1.17 -12.14 -4.38
N GLN A 211 -0.56 -11.62 -3.30
CA GLN A 211 -0.19 -10.20 -3.17
C GLN A 211 0.73 -9.73 -4.31
N TRP A 212 1.43 -10.66 -4.98
CA TRP A 212 2.25 -10.37 -6.14
C TRP A 212 1.45 -9.74 -7.30
N TRP A 213 0.13 -10.01 -7.43
CA TRP A 213 -0.70 -9.36 -8.44
C TRP A 213 -0.82 -7.86 -8.22
N VAL A 214 -0.85 -7.43 -6.95
CA VAL A 214 -0.87 -6.00 -6.59
C VAL A 214 0.47 -5.36 -6.90
N GLN A 215 1.58 -6.03 -6.55
CA GLN A 215 2.93 -5.56 -6.88
C GLN A 215 3.14 -5.47 -8.40
N ARG A 216 2.70 -6.49 -9.15
CA ARG A 216 2.73 -6.47 -10.61
C ARG A 216 1.94 -5.30 -11.15
N ALA A 217 0.70 -5.09 -10.70
CA ALA A 217 -0.11 -3.97 -11.16
C ALA A 217 0.54 -2.60 -10.88
N ALA A 218 1.24 -2.44 -9.75
CA ALA A 218 2.00 -1.22 -9.47
C ALA A 218 3.16 -1.00 -10.47
N ALA A 219 3.81 -2.08 -10.91
CA ALA A 219 4.87 -2.00 -11.91
C ALA A 219 4.34 -1.81 -13.35
N LEU A 220 3.12 -2.23 -13.65
CA LEU A 220 2.54 -2.11 -14.98
C LEU A 220 2.13 -0.67 -15.30
N GLY A 221 2.16 -0.34 -16.60
CA GLY A 221 1.61 0.89 -17.14
C GLY A 221 0.08 0.88 -17.32
N TRP A 222 -0.65 -0.01 -16.62
CA TRP A 222 -2.11 -0.14 -16.70
C TRP A 222 -2.68 -0.87 -15.46
N ASP A 223 -3.99 -0.74 -15.25
CA ASP A 223 -4.69 -1.26 -14.06
C ASP A 223 -5.13 -2.73 -14.28
N ASP A 224 -4.40 -3.68 -13.70
CA ASP A 224 -4.75 -5.12 -13.75
C ASP A 224 -5.77 -5.53 -12.67
N ALA A 225 -6.87 -4.77 -12.61
CA ALA A 225 -7.95 -5.00 -11.67
C ALA A 225 -8.62 -6.39 -11.81
N PRO A 226 -8.81 -6.96 -13.02
CA PRO A 226 -9.35 -8.32 -13.18
C PRO A 226 -8.51 -9.38 -12.48
N SER A 227 -7.19 -9.35 -12.60
CA SER A 227 -6.32 -10.36 -11.99
C SER A 227 -6.31 -10.27 -10.47
N ILE A 228 -6.31 -9.05 -9.91
CA ILE A 228 -6.40 -8.84 -8.46
C ILE A 228 -7.76 -9.34 -7.92
N ARG A 229 -8.87 -9.06 -8.62
CA ARG A 229 -10.19 -9.58 -8.23
C ARG A 229 -10.29 -11.09 -8.30
N GLY A 230 -9.72 -11.70 -9.34
CA GLY A 230 -9.63 -13.16 -9.49
C GLY A 230 -8.89 -13.77 -8.30
N ALA A 231 -7.69 -13.25 -8.03
CA ALA A 231 -6.88 -13.67 -6.89
C ALA A 231 -7.61 -13.55 -5.55
N HIS A 232 -8.33 -12.45 -5.30
CA HIS A 232 -9.13 -12.27 -4.08
C HIS A 232 -10.27 -13.29 -3.98
N ARG A 233 -10.97 -13.55 -5.10
CA ARG A 233 -12.08 -14.51 -5.17
C ARG A 233 -11.64 -15.94 -4.91
N ASP A 234 -10.42 -16.30 -5.30
CA ASP A 234 -9.88 -17.63 -5.06
C ASP A 234 -9.38 -17.74 -3.62
N ALA A 235 -8.64 -16.75 -3.14
CA ALA A 235 -8.07 -16.74 -1.80
C ALA A 235 -9.14 -16.71 -0.69
N ARG A 236 -10.25 -15.96 -0.89
CA ARG A 236 -11.34 -15.88 0.11
C ARG A 236 -11.98 -17.22 0.45
N ARG A 237 -11.90 -18.21 -0.46
CA ARG A 237 -12.48 -19.55 -0.22
C ARG A 237 -11.74 -20.31 0.89
N LEU A 238 -10.48 -19.94 1.14
CA LEU A 238 -9.57 -20.57 2.09
C LEU A 238 -9.40 -19.76 3.39
N SER A 239 -9.85 -18.49 3.42
CA SER A 239 -9.61 -17.59 4.53
C SER A 239 -10.71 -17.67 5.58
N GLN A 240 -10.37 -18.14 6.78
CA GLN A 240 -11.29 -18.11 7.91
C GLN A 240 -11.70 -16.67 8.26
N GLY A 241 -10.74 -15.73 8.23
CA GLY A 241 -10.99 -14.31 8.55
C GLY A 241 -11.95 -13.63 7.58
N TYR A 242 -11.91 -13.99 6.28
CA TYR A 242 -12.91 -13.54 5.31
C TYR A 242 -14.33 -13.94 5.73
N TRP A 243 -14.53 -15.23 6.03
CA TRP A 243 -15.84 -15.76 6.37
C TRP A 243 -16.36 -15.25 7.71
N LEU A 244 -15.48 -15.07 8.71
CA LEU A 244 -15.86 -14.47 9.98
C LEU A 244 -16.29 -13.00 9.84
N ARG A 245 -15.58 -12.20 9.02
CA ARG A 245 -15.99 -10.82 8.73
C ARG A 245 -17.30 -10.73 7.96
N LEU A 246 -17.51 -11.62 6.99
CA LEU A 246 -18.81 -11.75 6.32
C LEU A 246 -19.92 -12.12 7.32
N ALA A 247 -19.67 -13.07 8.21
CA ALA A 247 -20.65 -13.49 9.21
C ALA A 247 -21.02 -12.36 10.17
N ALA A 248 -20.03 -11.60 10.65
CA ALA A 248 -20.23 -10.45 11.53
C ALA A 248 -21.07 -9.37 10.84
N GLN A 249 -20.76 -9.07 9.57
CA GLN A 249 -21.51 -8.10 8.79
C GLN A 249 -22.94 -8.58 8.48
N ALA A 250 -23.13 -9.86 8.15
CA ALA A 250 -24.45 -10.44 7.91
C ALA A 250 -25.33 -10.36 9.17
N ALA A 251 -24.76 -10.67 10.34
CA ALA A 251 -25.45 -10.55 11.62
C ALA A 251 -25.86 -9.09 11.91
N ARG A 252 -24.96 -8.12 11.68
CA ARG A 252 -25.25 -6.69 11.85
C ARG A 252 -26.40 -6.18 10.98
N LEU A 253 -26.60 -6.79 9.81
CA LEU A 253 -27.69 -6.45 8.88
C LEU A 253 -28.95 -7.33 9.06
N GLY A 254 -28.99 -8.23 10.04
CA GLY A 254 -30.13 -9.12 10.26
C GLY A 254 -30.23 -10.30 9.27
N HIS A 255 -29.19 -10.60 8.50
CA HIS A 255 -29.14 -11.73 7.58
C HIS A 255 -28.65 -13.00 8.28
N SER A 256 -29.43 -13.54 9.21
CA SER A 256 -29.07 -14.68 10.07
C SER A 256 -28.59 -15.91 9.29
N ALA A 257 -29.36 -16.35 8.28
CA ALA A 257 -29.03 -17.52 7.47
C ALA A 257 -27.67 -17.39 6.76
N LEU A 258 -27.35 -16.21 6.21
CA LEU A 258 -26.05 -15.95 5.60
C LEU A 258 -24.93 -15.97 6.66
N GLY A 259 -25.19 -15.40 7.83
CA GLY A 259 -24.26 -15.42 8.96
C GLY A 259 -23.93 -16.84 9.42
N ASP A 260 -24.92 -17.73 9.49
CA ASP A 260 -24.75 -19.13 9.88
C ASP A 260 -23.94 -19.90 8.83
N VAL A 261 -24.26 -19.75 7.54
CA VAL A 261 -23.48 -20.34 6.44
C VAL A 261 -22.01 -19.89 6.50
N ALA A 262 -21.78 -18.58 6.72
CA ALA A 262 -20.43 -18.03 6.78
C ALA A 262 -19.66 -18.55 8.01
N ARG A 263 -20.29 -18.63 9.19
CA ARG A 263 -19.68 -19.24 10.39
C ARG A 263 -19.34 -20.71 10.19
N ALA A 264 -20.27 -21.50 9.65
CA ALA A 264 -20.05 -22.91 9.37
C ALA A 264 -18.89 -23.11 8.39
N ARG A 265 -18.81 -22.26 7.35
CA ARG A 265 -17.69 -22.28 6.41
C ARG A 265 -16.36 -21.92 7.07
N ALA A 266 -16.33 -20.93 7.95
CA ALA A 266 -15.13 -20.52 8.68
C ALA A 266 -14.65 -21.62 9.64
N ALA A 267 -15.57 -22.32 10.30
CA ALA A 267 -15.27 -23.42 11.23
C ALA A 267 -14.69 -24.67 10.53
N ALA A 268 -15.02 -24.87 9.25
CA ALA A 268 -14.50 -25.97 8.43
C ALA A 268 -13.11 -25.69 7.83
N LEU A 269 -12.53 -24.50 8.04
CA LEU A 269 -11.24 -24.10 7.48
C LEU A 269 -10.16 -24.09 8.56
N LEU A 270 -8.95 -24.48 8.17
CA LEU A 270 -7.77 -24.25 9.00
C LEU A 270 -7.35 -22.77 8.91
N PRO A 271 -6.85 -22.17 10.01
CA PRO A 271 -6.31 -20.82 9.96
C PRO A 271 -5.16 -20.70 8.96
N VAL A 272 -5.19 -19.64 8.15
CA VAL A 272 -4.14 -19.34 7.15
C VAL A 272 -3.56 -17.94 7.37
N ALA A 273 -2.44 -17.68 6.71
CA ALA A 273 -1.83 -16.36 6.72
C ALA A 273 -2.84 -15.29 6.24
N GLY A 274 -3.01 -14.24 7.03
CA GLY A 274 -3.94 -13.13 6.76
C GLY A 274 -5.25 -13.17 7.55
N ASP A 275 -5.58 -14.28 8.22
CA ASP A 275 -6.83 -14.41 8.98
C ASP A 275 -6.85 -13.57 10.27
N ALA A 276 -5.73 -13.47 10.98
CA ALA A 276 -5.65 -12.74 12.25
C ALA A 276 -5.89 -11.23 12.08
N GLU A 277 -6.78 -10.65 12.92
CA GLU A 277 -7.17 -9.23 12.84
C GLU A 277 -6.09 -8.23 13.31
N GLY A 278 -5.07 -8.70 14.02
CA GLY A 278 -3.93 -7.88 14.45
C GLY A 278 -2.76 -7.94 13.46
N GLY A 279 -2.31 -6.78 12.99
CA GLY A 279 -1.08 -6.63 12.22
C GLY A 279 -1.28 -5.99 10.85
N GLU A 280 -0.87 -4.72 10.74
CA GLU A 280 -0.64 -4.06 9.45
C GLU A 280 0.62 -4.58 8.72
N SER A 281 1.31 -5.57 9.30
CA SER A 281 2.57 -6.12 8.78
C SER A 281 2.36 -6.87 7.48
N THR A 282 2.61 -6.21 6.33
CA THR A 282 2.39 -6.73 4.95
C THR A 282 2.97 -8.11 4.69
#